data_AF-A0A1A7Y9W1-F1
#
_entry.id   AF-A0A1A7Y9W1-F1
#
_cell.length_a   1.000
_cell.length_b   1.000
_cell.length_c   1.000
_cell.angle_alpha   90.00
_cell.angle_beta   90.00
_cell.angle_gamma   90.00
#
_symmetry.space_group_name_H-M   'P 1'
#
loop_
_entity.id
_entity.type
_entity.pdbx_description
1 polymer ?
#
loop_
_entity_poly.entity_id
_entity_poly.type
_entity_poly.pdbx_seq_one_letter_code
_entity_poly.pdbx_strand_id
1 'polypeptide(L)'
;MANLDQQGGGSRYIGGSGETLSEVQQRLLKEREMKIRSALEKLRKKRHLLRSQRKHREFPMVSVLGYTNCGKTTLIKALTGDSGLQPRNQLFATLDVTVHAGRLPSHMTVLYVDTIGFLSQLPHQLIDSFSATLEDIKHSDLLVHIRDISHPETVNQKVNVLSVLKNLQIPDQLMTSMIEVHNKIDLVDNYQSAEPGAVLISALEQRGLDKLKTTVEEEIVKSTGKQILHLKVKLSTPQLSWLYKEATVQDVQVNADEGTAVVKVIISAAAHGRYNKQFEGR
;
A
#
# COMPACT_ATOMS: atom_id res chain seq x y z
N MET A 1 -38.72 -0.93 -27.18
CA MET A 1 -39.90 -0.29 -26.56
C MET A 1 -39.55 1.20 -26.43
N ALA A 2 -39.65 2.06 -27.45
CA ALA A 2 -40.74 2.30 -28.41
C ALA A 2 -42.08 2.48 -27.69
N ASN A 3 -42.29 3.66 -27.11
CA ASN A 3 -43.56 4.39 -27.03
C ASN A 3 -43.41 5.60 -26.13
N LEU A 4 -43.39 6.81 -26.72
CA LEU A 4 -43.95 8.05 -26.16
C LEU A 4 -43.69 9.19 -27.16
N ASP A 5 -44.16 9.00 -28.39
CA ASP A 5 -44.20 10.06 -29.39
C ASP A 5 -45.53 9.97 -30.14
N GLN A 6 -46.55 10.61 -29.55
CA GLN A 6 -47.68 11.25 -30.23
C GLN A 6 -48.77 11.55 -29.20
N GLN A 7 -48.82 12.80 -28.75
CA GLN A 7 -50.06 13.60 -28.70
C GLN A 7 -49.77 14.97 -28.08
N GLY A 8 -50.21 16.01 -28.78
CA GLY A 8 -50.52 17.31 -28.20
C GLY A 8 -49.36 18.29 -28.10
N GLY A 9 -49.32 19.23 -29.05
CA GLY A 9 -48.63 20.49 -28.88
C GLY A 9 -49.09 21.19 -27.61
N GLY A 10 -48.13 21.56 -26.78
CA GLY A 10 -48.38 22.20 -25.50
C GLY A 10 -47.04 22.35 -24.81
N SER A 11 -46.50 23.56 -24.87
CA SER A 11 -45.19 23.92 -24.32
C SER A 11 -45.01 23.36 -22.92
N ARG A 12 -44.15 22.34 -22.77
CA ARG A 12 -43.80 21.73 -21.48
C ARG A 12 -42.80 22.63 -20.75
N TYR A 13 -43.19 23.85 -20.48
CA TYR A 13 -42.53 24.72 -19.51
C TYR A 13 -43.04 24.33 -18.12
N ILE A 14 -42.13 23.95 -17.23
CA ILE A 14 -42.48 23.73 -15.83
C ILE A 14 -42.42 25.08 -15.13
N GLY A 15 -43.57 25.58 -14.66
CA GLY A 15 -43.63 26.68 -13.69
C GLY A 15 -43.05 28.02 -14.17
N GLY A 16 -43.40 28.48 -15.37
CA GLY A 16 -43.12 29.85 -15.82
C GLY A 16 -41.66 30.18 -16.13
N SER A 17 -40.77 29.20 -16.13
CA SER A 17 -39.31 29.42 -16.21
C SER A 17 -38.71 29.31 -17.63
N GLY A 18 -39.48 28.96 -18.66
CA GLY A 18 -38.95 28.85 -20.03
C GLY A 18 -37.99 27.67 -20.26
N GLU A 19 -37.66 26.89 -19.22
CA GLU A 19 -36.75 25.75 -19.33
C GLU A 19 -37.51 24.46 -19.66
N THR A 20 -36.96 23.65 -20.56
CA THR A 20 -37.47 22.32 -20.89
C THR A 20 -37.08 21.29 -19.81
N LEU A 21 -37.89 20.24 -19.65
CA LEU A 21 -37.60 19.11 -18.75
C LEU A 21 -36.18 18.54 -18.90
N SER A 22 -35.67 18.47 -20.14
CA SER A 22 -34.32 17.97 -20.44
C SER A 22 -33.23 18.93 -19.95
N GLU A 23 -33.44 20.24 -20.08
CA GLU A 23 -32.50 21.27 -19.60
C GLU A 23 -32.45 21.31 -18.08
N VAL A 24 -33.61 21.20 -17.42
CA VAL A 24 -33.69 21.09 -15.96
C VAL A 24 -32.95 19.85 -15.46
N GLN A 25 -33.15 18.70 -16.11
CA GLN A 25 -32.48 17.45 -15.75
C GLN A 25 -30.96 17.52 -15.99
N GLN A 26 -30.51 18.10 -17.11
CA GLN A 26 -29.08 18.31 -17.36
C GLN A 26 -28.45 19.27 -16.35
N ARG A 27 -29.14 20.35 -15.97
CA ARG A 27 -28.66 21.27 -14.93
C ARG A 27 -28.51 20.56 -13.59
N LEU A 28 -29.50 19.77 -13.17
CA LEU A 28 -29.46 19.00 -11.93
C LEU A 28 -28.32 17.97 -11.92
N LEU A 29 -28.07 17.29 -13.05
CA LEU A 29 -26.94 16.36 -13.20
C LEU A 29 -25.59 17.09 -13.11
N LYS A 30 -25.43 18.24 -13.78
CA LYS A 30 -24.22 19.06 -13.69
C LYS A 30 -23.97 19.59 -12.28
N GLU A 31 -25.01 20.05 -11.58
CA GLU A 31 -24.89 20.47 -10.19
C GLU A 31 -24.46 19.33 -9.26
N ARG A 32 -25.03 18.14 -9.47
CA ARG A 32 -24.67 16.95 -8.70
C ARG A 32 -23.23 16.53 -8.97
N GLU A 33 -22.81 16.57 -10.23
CA GLU A 33 -21.42 16.31 -10.63
C GLU A 33 -20.45 17.29 -9.97
N MET A 34 -20.74 18.60 -10.01
CA MET A 34 -19.91 19.63 -9.36
C MET A 34 -19.80 19.41 -7.84
N LYS A 35 -20.91 19.06 -7.18
CA LYS A 35 -20.91 18.72 -5.74
C LYS A 35 -20.03 17.52 -5.44
N ILE A 36 -20.11 16.45 -6.26
CA ILE A 36 -19.29 15.25 -6.11
C ILE A 36 -17.81 15.58 -6.33
N ARG A 37 -17.45 16.31 -7.40
CA ARG A 37 -16.06 16.74 -7.68
C ARG A 37 -15.50 17.58 -6.52
N SER A 38 -16.27 18.51 -5.98
CA SER A 38 -15.85 19.32 -4.83
C SER A 38 -15.65 18.48 -3.57
N ALA A 39 -16.51 17.49 -3.32
CA ALA A 39 -16.35 16.56 -2.21
C ALA A 39 -15.10 15.68 -2.36
N LEU A 40 -14.82 15.18 -3.58
CA LEU A 40 -13.61 14.43 -3.90
C LEU A 40 -12.35 15.26 -3.66
N GLU A 41 -12.32 16.53 -4.09
CA GLU A 41 -11.20 17.44 -3.84
C GLU A 41 -10.97 17.71 -2.34
N LYS A 42 -12.04 17.90 -1.56
CA LYS A 42 -11.93 18.02 -0.10
C LYS A 42 -11.37 16.76 0.54
N LEU A 43 -11.80 15.57 0.09
CA LEU A 43 -11.27 14.30 0.55
C LEU A 43 -9.79 14.12 0.19
N ARG A 44 -9.40 14.47 -1.05
CA ARG A 44 -8.00 14.49 -1.50
C ARG A 44 -7.13 15.38 -0.63
N LYS A 45 -7.57 16.61 -0.34
CA LYS A 45 -6.85 17.54 0.56
C LYS A 45 -6.73 17.00 1.98
N LYS A 46 -7.79 16.40 2.53
CA LYS A 46 -7.77 15.78 3.86
C LYS A 46 -6.80 14.60 3.91
N ARG A 47 -6.80 13.75 2.88
CA ARG A 47 -5.81 12.65 2.73
C ARG A 47 -4.40 13.23 2.61
N HIS A 48 -4.18 14.26 1.81
CA HIS A 48 -2.87 14.92 1.68
C HIS A 48 -2.36 15.49 3.02
N LEU A 49 -3.22 16.10 3.83
CA LEU A 49 -2.87 16.60 5.16
C LEU A 49 -2.50 15.47 6.13
N LEU A 50 -3.30 14.40 6.17
CA LEU A 50 -2.97 13.20 6.96
C LEU A 50 -1.66 12.55 6.48
N ARG A 51 -1.38 12.61 5.17
CA ARG A 51 -0.12 12.14 4.55
C ARG A 51 1.07 13.04 4.95
N SER A 52 0.92 14.37 4.98
CA SER A 52 2.01 15.30 5.35
C SER A 52 2.37 15.20 6.83
N GLN A 53 1.40 14.94 7.71
CA GLN A 53 1.64 14.67 9.12
C GLN A 53 2.32 13.32 9.37
N ARG A 54 2.17 12.35 8.46
CA ARG A 54 2.81 11.01 8.56
C ARG A 54 4.28 10.98 8.17
N LYS A 55 4.76 11.94 7.36
CA LYS A 55 6.20 12.16 7.13
C LYS A 55 6.99 12.27 8.46
N HIS A 56 6.33 12.61 9.56
CA HIS A 56 6.92 12.75 10.88
C HIS A 56 6.94 11.46 11.75
N ARG A 57 6.30 10.33 11.35
CA ARG A 57 6.21 9.11 12.17
C ARG A 57 6.82 7.82 11.58
N GLU A 58 7.61 7.93 10.51
CA GLU A 58 8.65 6.96 10.08
C GLU A 58 8.31 5.45 9.91
N PHE A 59 7.05 5.02 9.86
CA PHE A 59 6.72 3.63 9.50
C PHE A 59 6.67 3.45 7.98
N PRO A 60 7.50 2.55 7.41
CA PRO A 60 7.46 2.25 5.99
C PRO A 60 6.13 1.63 5.57
N MET A 61 5.62 2.01 4.40
CA MET A 61 4.39 1.50 3.81
C MET A 61 4.68 0.52 2.67
N VAL A 62 4.12 -0.68 2.77
CA VAL A 62 4.22 -1.76 1.79
C VAL A 62 2.85 -1.97 1.16
N SER A 63 2.68 -1.60 -0.10
CA SER A 63 1.43 -1.86 -0.82
C SER A 63 1.46 -3.25 -1.45
N VAL A 64 0.47 -4.08 -1.11
CA VAL A 64 0.32 -5.43 -1.66
C VAL A 64 -0.70 -5.37 -2.79
N LEU A 65 -0.25 -5.69 -4.00
CA LEU A 65 -1.03 -5.54 -5.23
C LEU A 65 -1.08 -6.85 -6.01
N GLY A 66 -2.14 -7.04 -6.79
CA GLY A 66 -2.34 -8.28 -7.56
C GLY A 66 -3.82 -8.54 -7.85
N TYR A 67 -4.07 -9.55 -8.68
CA TYR A 67 -5.43 -9.91 -9.09
C TYR A 67 -6.35 -10.31 -7.92
N THR A 68 -7.65 -10.24 -8.14
CA THR A 68 -8.61 -10.86 -7.21
C THR A 68 -8.29 -12.34 -7.05
N ASN A 69 -8.49 -12.84 -5.83
CA ASN A 69 -8.19 -14.24 -5.46
C ASN A 69 -6.70 -14.68 -5.57
N CYS A 70 -5.74 -13.80 -5.86
CA CYS A 70 -4.32 -14.19 -5.83
C CYS A 70 -3.74 -14.35 -4.42
N GLY A 71 -4.51 -14.03 -3.38
CA GLY A 71 -4.15 -14.25 -1.97
C GLY A 71 -3.56 -13.04 -1.23
N LYS A 72 -3.78 -11.79 -1.69
CA LYS A 72 -3.34 -10.56 -1.00
C LYS A 72 -3.71 -10.52 0.49
N THR A 73 -4.99 -10.60 0.81
CA THR A 73 -5.49 -10.55 2.20
C THR A 73 -4.98 -11.73 3.03
N THR A 74 -4.87 -12.92 2.44
CA THR A 74 -4.27 -14.10 3.09
C THR A 74 -2.80 -13.86 3.42
N LEU A 75 -2.04 -13.28 2.49
CA LEU A 75 -0.64 -12.93 2.70
C LEU A 75 -0.49 -11.89 3.81
N ILE A 76 -1.26 -10.79 3.75
CA ILE A 76 -1.22 -9.74 4.78
C ILE A 76 -1.52 -10.34 6.15
N LYS A 77 -2.58 -11.16 6.26
CA LYS A 77 -2.90 -11.88 7.49
C LYS A 77 -1.74 -12.72 8.01
N ALA A 78 -1.08 -13.47 7.13
CA ALA A 78 0.04 -14.31 7.51
C ALA A 78 1.29 -13.50 7.90
N LEU A 79 1.49 -12.33 7.30
CA LEU A 79 2.60 -11.42 7.64
C LEU A 79 2.37 -10.64 8.94
N THR A 80 1.11 -10.29 9.26
CA THR A 80 0.77 -9.51 10.45
C THR A 80 0.37 -10.36 11.65
N GLY A 81 -0.05 -11.61 11.44
CA GLY A 81 -0.63 -12.44 12.49
C GLY A 81 -2.03 -11.98 12.95
N ASP A 82 -2.68 -11.09 12.19
CA ASP A 82 -3.96 -10.49 12.55
C ASP A 82 -5.10 -11.53 12.46
N SER A 83 -5.52 -12.03 13.62
CA SER A 83 -6.60 -13.01 13.74
C SER A 83 -7.98 -12.49 13.32
N GLY A 84 -8.17 -11.17 13.25
CA GLY A 84 -9.42 -10.51 12.84
C GLY A 84 -9.67 -10.49 11.33
N LEU A 85 -8.63 -10.68 10.52
CA LEU A 85 -8.76 -10.78 9.07
C LEU A 85 -9.36 -12.14 8.69
N GLN A 86 -10.50 -12.15 8.00
CA GLN A 86 -11.06 -13.37 7.39
C GLN A 86 -10.94 -13.29 5.87
N PRO A 87 -9.95 -13.97 5.26
CA PRO A 87 -9.87 -14.08 3.80
C PRO A 87 -11.13 -14.78 3.28
N ARG A 88 -11.78 -14.23 2.26
CA ARG A 88 -12.94 -14.83 1.59
C ARG A 88 -12.60 -15.15 0.14
N ASN A 89 -13.01 -16.33 -0.33
CA ASN A 89 -12.84 -16.75 -1.72
C ASN A 89 -13.97 -16.16 -2.59
N GLN A 90 -14.01 -14.84 -2.71
CA GLN A 90 -14.99 -14.09 -3.48
C GLN A 90 -14.29 -12.96 -4.25
N LEU A 91 -14.78 -12.66 -5.46
CA LEU A 91 -14.42 -11.43 -6.15
C LEU A 91 -14.86 -10.25 -5.26
N PHE A 92 -14.01 -9.22 -5.12
CA PHE A 92 -14.21 -8.10 -4.19
C PHE A 92 -14.09 -8.42 -2.70
N ALA A 93 -13.32 -9.46 -2.30
CA ALA A 93 -13.07 -9.74 -0.89
C ALA A 93 -12.58 -8.51 -0.08
N THR A 94 -11.88 -7.58 -0.72
CA THR A 94 -11.52 -6.27 -0.16
C THR A 94 -12.01 -5.15 -1.09
N LEU A 95 -13.04 -4.41 -0.68
CA LEU A 95 -13.58 -3.23 -1.39
C LEU A 95 -12.98 -1.90 -0.90
N ASP A 96 -12.43 -1.89 0.30
CA ASP A 96 -11.76 -0.73 0.91
C ASP A 96 -10.25 -0.97 1.01
N VAL A 97 -9.46 0.09 0.90
CA VAL A 97 -8.03 0.02 1.21
C VAL A 97 -7.88 -0.17 2.72
N THR A 98 -7.32 -1.31 3.16
CA THR A 98 -7.09 -1.60 4.59
C THR A 98 -5.60 -1.52 4.91
N VAL A 99 -5.29 -1.15 6.15
CA VAL A 99 -3.90 -0.97 6.61
C VAL A 99 -3.69 -1.81 7.86
N HIS A 100 -2.70 -2.70 7.81
CA HIS A 100 -2.37 -3.61 8.89
C HIS A 100 -0.90 -3.44 9.27
N ALA A 101 -0.63 -3.30 10.57
CA ALA A 101 0.74 -3.24 11.06
C ALA A 101 1.33 -4.66 11.14
N GLY A 102 2.55 -4.82 10.66
CA GLY A 102 3.33 -6.04 10.82
C GLY A 102 4.74 -5.75 11.32
N ARG A 103 5.47 -6.80 11.68
CA ARG A 103 6.87 -6.72 12.13
C ARG A 103 7.76 -7.53 11.21
N LEU A 104 8.86 -6.90 10.80
CA LEU A 104 9.94 -7.54 10.04
C LEU A 104 10.92 -8.25 10.99
N PRO A 105 11.84 -9.10 10.47
CA PRO A 105 12.80 -9.84 11.28
C PRO A 105 13.64 -8.95 12.19
N SER A 106 13.96 -7.72 11.78
CA SER A 106 14.68 -6.74 12.57
C SER A 106 13.86 -6.03 13.65
N HIS A 107 12.64 -6.49 13.91
CA HIS A 107 11.62 -5.81 14.73
C HIS A 107 11.14 -4.46 14.17
N MET A 108 11.52 -4.11 12.93
CA MET A 108 11.01 -2.90 12.27
C MET A 108 9.52 -3.06 12.02
N THR A 109 8.74 -2.09 12.49
CA THR A 109 7.30 -2.06 12.24
C THR A 109 7.04 -1.45 10.87
N VAL A 110 6.25 -2.15 10.07
CA VAL A 110 5.84 -1.72 8.72
C VAL A 110 4.32 -1.77 8.61
N LEU A 111 3.78 -0.96 7.70
CA LEU A 111 2.35 -0.93 7.41
C LEU A 111 2.09 -1.61 6.07
N TYR A 112 1.41 -2.76 6.11
CA TYR A 112 0.92 -3.44 4.91
C TYR A 112 -0.42 -2.85 4.50
N VAL A 113 -0.51 -2.45 3.24
CA VAL A 113 -1.72 -1.88 2.66
C VAL A 113 -2.35 -2.93 1.74
N ASP A 114 -3.53 -3.44 2.09
CA ASP A 114 -4.32 -4.29 1.19
C ASP A 114 -5.02 -3.39 0.18
N THR A 115 -4.55 -3.43 -1.06
CA THR A 115 -5.18 -2.67 -2.13
C THR A 115 -6.35 -3.43 -2.72
N ILE A 116 -7.26 -2.70 -3.39
CA ILE A 116 -8.30 -3.32 -4.20
C ILE A 116 -7.64 -4.25 -5.23
N GLY A 117 -8.18 -5.46 -5.37
CA GLY A 117 -7.65 -6.44 -6.32
C GLY A 117 -7.94 -6.09 -7.77
N PHE A 118 -6.97 -6.35 -8.66
CA PHE A 118 -7.18 -6.21 -10.10
C PHE A 118 -8.20 -7.26 -10.58
N LEU A 119 -9.04 -6.88 -11.55
CA LEU A 119 -9.98 -7.79 -12.21
C LEU A 119 -9.43 -8.21 -13.57
N SER A 120 -9.76 -9.43 -13.97
CA SER A 120 -9.58 -9.90 -15.35
C SER A 120 -10.41 -9.00 -16.27
N GLN A 121 -9.73 -8.32 -17.20
CA GLN A 121 -10.32 -7.34 -18.13
C GLN A 121 -11.00 -6.16 -17.41
N LEU A 122 -10.23 -5.29 -16.76
CA LEU A 122 -10.76 -3.99 -16.32
C LEU A 122 -11.23 -3.22 -17.57
N PRO A 123 -12.54 -2.90 -17.71
CA PRO A 123 -13.00 -1.99 -18.75
C PRO A 123 -12.26 -0.67 -18.60
N HIS A 124 -11.79 -0.07 -19.70
CA HIS A 124 -11.06 1.21 -19.67
C HIS A 124 -11.79 2.29 -18.84
N GLN A 125 -13.13 2.29 -18.86
CA GLN A 125 -13.97 3.21 -18.10
C GLN A 125 -13.90 3.03 -16.58
N LEU A 126 -13.59 1.82 -16.09
CA LEU A 126 -13.43 1.56 -14.65
C LEU A 126 -12.02 1.86 -14.15
N ILE A 127 -11.02 1.93 -15.03
CA ILE A 127 -9.66 2.35 -14.66
C ILE A 127 -9.68 3.73 -14.03
N ASP A 128 -10.46 4.68 -14.56
CA ASP A 128 -10.58 6.03 -13.98
C ASP A 128 -11.21 6.01 -12.59
N SER A 129 -12.23 5.16 -12.39
CA SER A 129 -12.92 5.02 -11.10
C SER A 129 -12.04 4.37 -10.02
N PHE A 130 -11.16 3.44 -10.41
CA PHE A 130 -10.20 2.80 -9.50
C PHE A 130 -8.89 3.59 -9.38
N SER A 131 -8.57 4.50 -10.31
CA SER A 131 -7.36 5.31 -10.27
C SER A 131 -7.27 6.12 -8.98
N ALA A 132 -8.37 6.68 -8.51
CA ALA A 132 -8.40 7.41 -7.23
C ALA A 132 -8.11 6.51 -6.01
N THR A 133 -8.43 5.22 -6.08
CA THR A 133 -8.12 4.24 -5.02
C THR A 133 -6.72 3.63 -5.15
N LEU A 134 -6.17 3.60 -6.36
CA LEU A 134 -4.80 3.14 -6.64
C LEU A 134 -3.78 4.29 -6.54
N GLU A 135 -4.22 5.56 -6.49
CA GLU A 135 -3.36 6.73 -6.23
C GLU A 135 -2.55 6.57 -4.93
N ASP A 136 -3.09 5.86 -3.93
CA ASP A 136 -2.40 5.60 -2.67
C ASP A 136 -1.12 4.75 -2.86
N ILE A 137 -1.04 3.95 -3.93
CA ILE A 137 0.14 3.11 -4.25
C ILE A 137 1.38 3.97 -4.50
N LYS A 138 1.23 5.15 -5.12
CA LYS A 138 2.33 6.10 -5.40
C LYS A 138 3.10 6.55 -4.18
N HIS A 139 2.50 6.41 -3.01
CA HIS A 139 3.06 6.87 -1.75
C HIS A 139 3.69 5.74 -0.93
N SER A 140 3.73 4.52 -1.47
CA SER A 140 4.36 3.37 -0.81
C SER A 140 5.87 3.50 -0.87
N ASP A 141 6.55 2.99 0.15
CA ASP A 141 8.01 2.84 0.15
C ASP A 141 8.43 1.56 -0.58
N LEU A 142 7.51 0.60 -0.72
CA LEU A 142 7.71 -0.66 -1.42
C LEU A 142 6.41 -1.20 -2.01
N LEU A 143 6.51 -1.85 -3.16
CA LEU A 143 5.43 -2.62 -3.78
C LEU A 143 5.71 -4.12 -3.68
N VAL A 144 4.67 -4.88 -3.33
CA VAL A 144 4.68 -6.34 -3.36
C VAL A 144 3.61 -6.78 -4.34
N HIS A 145 4.03 -7.27 -5.50
CA HIS A 145 3.15 -7.81 -6.52
C HIS A 145 2.95 -9.31 -6.33
N ILE A 146 1.78 -9.70 -5.82
CA ILE A 146 1.44 -11.10 -5.59
C ILE A 146 0.64 -11.67 -6.77
N ARG A 147 1.14 -12.79 -7.29
CA ARG A 147 0.59 -13.53 -8.43
C ARG A 147 0.17 -14.92 -8.01
N ASP A 148 -0.98 -15.37 -8.50
CA ASP A 148 -1.39 -16.76 -8.43
C ASP A 148 -0.66 -17.53 -9.53
N ILE A 149 0.22 -18.46 -9.18
CA ILE A 149 0.96 -19.24 -10.19
C ILE A 149 0.20 -20.46 -10.71
N SER A 150 -0.87 -20.87 -10.03
CA SER A 150 -1.75 -21.95 -10.50
C SER A 150 -2.73 -21.47 -11.57
N HIS A 151 -2.90 -20.16 -11.69
CA HIS A 151 -3.81 -19.57 -12.67
C HIS A 151 -3.18 -19.59 -14.08
N PRO A 152 -3.85 -20.15 -15.11
CA PRO A 152 -3.29 -20.29 -16.46
C PRO A 152 -2.87 -18.94 -17.08
N GLU A 153 -3.66 -17.89 -16.82
CA GLU A 153 -3.41 -16.53 -17.32
C GLU A 153 -2.40 -15.70 -16.49
N THR A 154 -1.64 -16.31 -15.57
CA THR A 154 -0.75 -15.57 -14.64
C THR A 154 0.23 -14.61 -15.35
N VAL A 155 0.72 -14.99 -16.53
CA VAL A 155 1.63 -14.17 -17.34
C VAL A 155 0.89 -12.94 -17.91
N ASN A 156 -0.29 -13.14 -18.50
CA ASN A 156 -1.12 -12.05 -19.02
C ASN A 156 -1.58 -11.10 -17.91
N GLN A 157 -1.91 -11.65 -16.74
CA GLN A 157 -2.22 -10.88 -15.55
C GLN A 157 -1.06 -9.96 -15.14
N LYS A 158 0.18 -10.46 -15.11
CA LYS A 158 1.36 -9.63 -14.83
C LYS A 158 1.49 -8.48 -15.83
N VAL A 159 1.38 -8.75 -17.12
CA VAL A 159 1.49 -7.72 -18.18
C VAL A 159 0.44 -6.62 -17.96
N ASN A 160 -0.80 -7.01 -17.64
CA ASN A 160 -1.88 -6.05 -17.37
C ASN A 160 -1.60 -5.19 -16.14
N VAL A 161 -1.15 -5.78 -15.02
CA VAL A 161 -0.80 -5.03 -13.80
C VAL A 161 0.31 -4.01 -14.10
N LEU A 162 1.38 -4.44 -14.77
CA LEU A 162 2.48 -3.54 -15.15
C LEU A 162 2.01 -2.40 -16.05
N SER A 163 1.12 -2.67 -17.01
CA SER A 163 0.53 -1.63 -17.85
C SER A 163 -0.28 -0.61 -17.04
N VAL A 164 -1.07 -1.06 -16.06
CA VAL A 164 -1.87 -0.15 -15.22
C VAL A 164 -0.95 0.68 -14.32
N LEU A 165 0.06 0.08 -13.70
CA LEU A 165 1.03 0.83 -12.88
C LEU A 165 1.77 1.89 -13.71
N LYS A 166 2.12 1.57 -14.96
CA LYS A 166 2.71 2.54 -15.90
C LYS A 166 1.73 3.68 -16.22
N ASN A 167 0.46 3.38 -16.51
CA ASN A 167 -0.57 4.40 -16.78
C ASN A 167 -0.84 5.28 -15.56
N LEU A 168 -0.74 4.71 -14.36
CA LEU A 168 -0.84 5.48 -13.12
C LEU A 168 0.37 6.38 -12.88
N GLN A 169 1.47 6.26 -13.64
CA GLN A 169 2.71 7.02 -13.41
C GLN A 169 3.28 6.76 -12.00
N ILE A 170 3.38 5.48 -11.63
CA ILE A 170 4.14 5.09 -10.44
C ILE A 170 5.61 5.50 -10.63
N PRO A 171 6.29 6.04 -9.60
CA PRO A 171 7.70 6.42 -9.71
C PRO A 171 8.58 5.25 -10.17
N ASP A 172 9.53 5.50 -11.08
CA ASP A 172 10.38 4.45 -11.64
C ASP A 172 11.15 3.67 -10.56
N GLN A 173 11.67 4.36 -9.55
CA GLN A 173 12.34 3.72 -8.40
C GLN A 173 11.43 2.70 -7.70
N LEU A 174 10.15 3.02 -7.55
CA LEU A 174 9.18 2.15 -6.88
C LEU A 174 8.77 0.97 -7.78
N MET A 175 8.79 1.16 -9.11
CA MET A 175 8.60 0.07 -10.07
C MET A 175 9.80 -0.88 -10.08
N THR A 176 11.03 -0.37 -10.01
CA THR A 176 12.25 -1.19 -10.05
C THR A 176 12.52 -1.95 -8.74
N SER A 177 12.08 -1.41 -7.60
CA SER A 177 12.19 -2.07 -6.29
C SER A 177 11.03 -3.03 -5.98
N MET A 178 10.09 -3.17 -6.91
CA MET A 178 8.92 -4.02 -6.70
C MET A 178 9.32 -5.49 -6.51
N ILE A 179 8.80 -6.12 -5.45
CA ILE A 179 9.00 -7.55 -5.18
C ILE A 179 7.90 -8.34 -5.86
N GLU A 180 8.28 -9.21 -6.79
CA GLU A 180 7.38 -10.21 -7.39
C GLU A 180 7.25 -11.42 -6.47
N VAL A 181 6.01 -11.77 -6.12
CA VAL A 181 5.66 -12.86 -5.21
C VAL A 181 4.81 -13.87 -5.93
N HIS A 182 5.34 -15.08 -6.07
CA HIS A 182 4.65 -16.22 -6.66
C HIS A 182 3.94 -16.99 -5.57
N ASN A 183 2.64 -16.79 -5.44
CA ASN A 183 1.80 -17.39 -4.43
C ASN A 183 1.04 -18.61 -4.95
N LYS A 184 0.58 -19.46 -4.02
CA LYS A 184 -0.09 -20.74 -4.28
C LYS A 184 0.82 -21.81 -4.90
N ILE A 185 2.11 -21.80 -4.53
CA ILE A 185 3.04 -22.86 -4.94
C ILE A 185 2.65 -24.25 -4.43
N ASP A 186 1.77 -24.32 -3.42
CA ASP A 186 1.15 -25.56 -2.94
C ASP A 186 0.25 -26.25 -3.96
N LEU A 187 -0.24 -25.51 -4.96
CA LEU A 187 -1.12 -26.06 -6.00
C LEU A 187 -0.38 -26.51 -7.26
N VAL A 188 0.95 -26.33 -7.33
CA VAL A 188 1.75 -26.67 -8.51
C VAL A 188 2.98 -27.46 -8.10
N ASP A 189 3.03 -28.72 -8.54
CA ASP A 189 4.12 -29.63 -8.21
C ASP A 189 5.45 -29.17 -8.79
N ASN A 190 6.50 -29.21 -7.95
CA ASN A 190 7.88 -28.86 -8.30
C ASN A 190 8.04 -27.50 -9.01
N TYR A 191 7.19 -26.53 -8.67
CA TYR A 191 7.24 -25.21 -9.28
C TYR A 191 8.60 -24.52 -9.06
N GLN A 192 9.25 -24.15 -10.16
CA GLN A 192 10.45 -23.32 -10.17
C GLN A 192 10.15 -22.04 -10.95
N SER A 193 10.54 -20.90 -10.39
CA SER A 193 10.39 -19.61 -11.07
C SER A 193 11.43 -19.49 -12.18
N ALA A 194 10.99 -19.19 -13.40
CA ALA A 194 11.85 -18.70 -14.48
C ALA A 194 12.22 -17.22 -14.30
N GLU A 195 11.56 -16.50 -13.39
CA GLU A 195 11.77 -15.09 -13.13
C GLU A 195 12.82 -14.91 -12.01
N PRO A 196 13.99 -14.31 -12.29
CA PRO A 196 15.01 -14.06 -11.30
C PRO A 196 14.49 -13.13 -10.19
N GLY A 197 14.77 -13.47 -8.94
CA GLY A 197 14.40 -12.64 -7.78
C GLY A 197 12.95 -12.79 -7.31
N ALA A 198 12.08 -13.54 -8.01
CA ALA A 198 10.73 -13.81 -7.54
C ALA A 198 10.74 -14.64 -6.25
N VAL A 199 9.93 -14.25 -5.28
CA VAL A 199 9.79 -14.95 -4.00
C VAL A 199 8.65 -15.96 -4.10
N LEU A 200 8.98 -17.24 -3.96
CA LEU A 200 8.05 -18.36 -3.97
C LEU A 200 7.41 -18.53 -2.59
N ILE A 201 6.08 -18.47 -2.51
CA ILE A 201 5.35 -18.64 -1.25
C ILE A 201 4.08 -19.50 -1.40
N SER A 202 3.65 -20.08 -0.28
CA SER A 202 2.25 -20.38 -0.04
C SER A 202 1.78 -19.55 1.12
N ALA A 203 0.98 -18.52 0.86
CA ALA A 203 0.40 -17.69 1.93
C ALA A 203 -0.55 -18.49 2.83
N LEU A 204 -1.21 -19.51 2.28
CA LEU A 204 -2.15 -20.37 3.01
C LEU A 204 -1.41 -21.29 3.99
N GLU A 205 -0.37 -21.97 3.51
CA GLU A 205 0.43 -22.90 4.31
C GLU A 205 1.61 -22.20 5.03
N GLN A 206 1.74 -20.89 4.87
CA GLN A 206 2.80 -20.05 5.42
C GLN A 206 4.22 -20.46 4.99
N ARG A 207 4.35 -21.14 3.85
CA ARG A 207 5.67 -21.50 3.28
C ARG A 207 6.31 -20.30 2.57
N GLY A 208 7.61 -20.12 2.76
CA GLY A 208 8.40 -19.08 2.10
C GLY A 208 8.23 -17.65 2.67
N LEU A 209 7.41 -17.47 3.71
CA LEU A 209 7.15 -16.15 4.29
C LEU A 209 8.37 -15.52 4.95
N ASP A 210 9.27 -16.30 5.55
CA ASP A 210 10.48 -15.76 6.16
C ASP A 210 11.39 -15.14 5.12
N LYS A 211 11.59 -15.82 3.98
CA LYS A 211 12.33 -15.27 2.83
C LYS A 211 11.68 -13.99 2.32
N LEU A 212 10.35 -13.95 2.22
CA LEU A 212 9.63 -12.75 1.82
C LEU A 212 9.84 -11.60 2.81
N LYS A 213 9.74 -11.86 4.12
CA LYS A 213 9.96 -10.86 5.17
C LYS A 213 11.37 -10.27 5.11
N THR A 214 12.39 -11.12 4.93
CA THR A 214 13.77 -10.67 4.76
C THR A 214 13.93 -9.82 3.50
N THR A 215 13.38 -10.25 2.37
CA THR A 215 13.46 -9.51 1.10
C THR A 215 12.78 -8.14 1.21
N VAL A 216 11.61 -8.08 1.87
CA VAL A 216 10.88 -6.84 2.16
C VAL A 216 11.70 -5.91 3.05
N GLU A 217 12.36 -6.44 4.08
CA GLU A 217 13.20 -5.64 4.97
C GLU A 217 14.39 -5.03 4.24
N GLU A 218 15.13 -5.82 3.46
CA GLU A 218 16.26 -5.34 2.68
C GLU A 218 15.85 -4.21 1.74
N GLU A 219 14.73 -4.37 1.04
CA GLU A 219 14.28 -3.40 0.06
C GLU A 219 13.73 -2.12 0.70
N ILE A 220 13.06 -2.22 1.85
CA ILE A 220 12.64 -1.04 2.62
C ILE A 220 13.83 -0.26 3.15
N VAL A 221 14.85 -0.94 3.67
CA VAL A 221 16.06 -0.28 4.17
C VAL A 221 16.72 0.53 3.04
N LYS A 222 16.82 -0.06 1.84
CA LYS A 222 17.33 0.63 0.64
C LYS A 222 16.44 1.79 0.22
N SER A 223 15.13 1.59 0.09
CA SER A 223 14.21 2.60 -0.46
C SER A 223 13.98 3.78 0.48
N THR A 224 14.02 3.56 1.80
CA THR A 224 13.84 4.61 2.81
C THR A 224 15.15 5.28 3.21
N GLY A 225 16.30 4.78 2.76
CA GLY A 225 17.62 5.28 3.15
C GLY A 225 17.91 5.15 4.65
N LYS A 226 17.20 4.24 5.34
CA LYS A 226 17.48 3.92 6.75
C LYS A 226 18.83 3.19 6.85
N GLN A 227 19.54 3.41 7.93
CA GLN A 227 20.89 2.85 8.15
C GLN A 227 20.92 2.04 9.42
N ILE A 228 21.71 0.96 9.40
CA ILE A 228 22.01 0.16 10.59
C ILE A 228 23.27 0.72 11.25
N LEU A 229 23.14 1.23 12.47
CA LEU A 229 24.23 1.84 13.24
C LEU A 229 24.39 1.14 14.59
N HIS A 230 25.63 1.14 15.11
CA HIS A 230 25.94 0.76 16.48
C HIS A 230 26.29 2.03 17.25
N LEU A 231 25.41 2.45 18.16
CA LEU A 231 25.57 3.68 18.93
C LEU A 231 25.96 3.33 20.37
N LYS A 232 27.06 3.91 20.85
CA LYS A 232 27.42 3.83 22.27
C LYS A 232 26.61 4.88 23.04
N VAL A 233 25.77 4.42 23.96
CA VAL A 233 24.88 5.27 24.77
C VAL A 233 25.25 5.19 26.25
N LYS A 234 25.05 6.27 26.98
CA LYS A 234 25.16 6.32 28.44
C LYS A 234 23.81 5.99 29.05
N LEU A 235 23.76 4.98 29.92
CA LEU A 235 22.52 4.53 30.56
C LEU A 235 21.96 5.56 31.55
N SER A 236 22.80 6.45 32.06
CA SER A 236 22.41 7.57 32.92
C SER A 236 21.72 8.72 32.19
N THR A 237 21.57 8.64 30.85
CA THR A 237 21.01 9.70 30.02
C THR A 237 19.76 9.23 29.27
N PRO A 238 18.95 10.17 28.73
CA PRO A 238 17.78 9.81 27.92
C PRO A 238 18.10 9.17 26.56
N GLN A 239 19.37 9.00 26.19
CA GLN A 239 19.79 8.50 24.87
C GLN A 239 19.09 7.18 24.49
N LEU A 240 19.09 6.19 25.39
CA LEU A 240 18.45 4.90 25.12
C LEU A 240 16.93 5.05 24.93
N SER A 241 16.26 5.82 25.80
CA SER A 241 14.82 6.07 25.70
C SER A 241 14.44 6.83 24.43
N TRP A 242 15.31 7.72 23.95
CA TRP A 242 15.14 8.44 22.70
C TRP A 242 15.23 7.49 21.50
N LEU A 243 16.22 6.57 21.49
CA LEU A 243 16.37 5.58 20.42
C LEU A 243 15.17 4.64 20.33
N TYR A 244 14.59 4.21 21.46
CA TYR A 244 13.34 3.44 21.44
C TYR A 244 12.14 4.19 20.88
N LYS A 245 12.17 5.52 20.88
CA LYS A 245 11.08 6.36 20.38
C LYS A 245 11.25 6.74 18.90
N GLU A 246 12.48 6.98 18.47
CA GLU A 246 12.80 7.58 17.17
C GLU A 246 13.52 6.62 16.21
N ALA A 247 13.88 5.42 16.66
CA ALA A 247 14.56 4.39 15.86
C ALA A 247 14.00 2.99 16.13
N THR A 248 14.38 2.02 15.30
CA THR A 248 14.13 0.59 15.58
C THR A 248 15.35 0.01 16.28
N VAL A 249 15.23 -0.30 17.57
CA VAL A 249 16.29 -0.96 18.35
C VAL A 249 16.26 -2.46 18.04
N GLN A 250 17.38 -2.99 17.54
CA GLN A 250 17.56 -4.41 17.23
C GLN A 250 18.17 -5.18 18.38
N ASP A 251 19.21 -4.63 19.01
CA ASP A 251 19.98 -5.28 20.08
C ASP A 251 20.55 -4.22 21.04
N VAL A 252 20.73 -4.61 22.30
CA VAL A 252 21.28 -3.76 23.37
C VAL A 252 22.28 -4.57 24.18
N GLN A 253 23.56 -4.24 24.03
CA GLN A 253 24.64 -4.87 24.79
C GLN A 253 25.08 -3.93 25.91
N VAL A 254 24.75 -4.30 27.14
CA VAL A 254 25.04 -3.49 28.33
C VAL A 254 26.46 -3.75 28.83
N ASN A 255 27.23 -2.68 29.02
CA ASN A 255 28.47 -2.69 29.77
C ASN A 255 28.23 -2.02 31.13
N ALA A 256 27.97 -2.84 32.14
CA ALA A 256 27.61 -2.39 33.49
C ALA A 256 28.74 -1.62 34.17
N ASP A 257 29.99 -2.04 33.97
CA ASP A 257 31.17 -1.45 34.61
C ASP A 257 31.43 -0.01 34.12
N GLU A 258 31.12 0.26 32.85
CA GLU A 258 31.24 1.60 32.25
C GLU A 258 29.94 2.44 32.34
N GLY A 259 28.82 1.86 32.80
CA GLY A 259 27.52 2.52 32.78
C GLY A 259 27.03 2.88 31.36
N THR A 260 27.47 2.11 30.36
CA THR A 260 27.16 2.35 28.94
C THR A 260 26.52 1.14 28.29
N ALA A 261 25.92 1.32 27.13
CA ALA A 261 25.46 0.23 26.28
C ALA A 261 25.83 0.51 24.82
N VAL A 262 26.11 -0.55 24.06
CA VAL A 262 26.17 -0.49 22.59
C VAL A 262 24.83 -0.93 22.06
N VAL A 263 24.16 -0.05 21.33
CA VAL A 263 22.80 -0.28 20.82
C VAL A 263 22.87 -0.39 19.31
N LYS A 264 22.41 -1.52 18.77
CA LYS A 264 22.23 -1.70 17.33
C LYS A 264 20.87 -1.15 16.93
N VAL A 265 20.84 -0.14 16.06
CA VAL A 265 19.59 0.53 15.64
C VAL A 265 19.46 0.61 14.14
N ILE A 266 18.23 0.52 13.63
CA ILE A 266 17.85 1.04 12.30
C ILE A 266 17.29 2.44 12.48
N ILE A 267 17.92 3.44 11.87
CA ILE A 267 17.56 4.85 12.04
C ILE A 267 17.62 5.60 10.70
N SER A 268 16.73 6.58 10.51
CA SER A 268 16.78 7.46 9.33
C SER A 268 17.95 8.44 9.45
N ALA A 269 18.52 8.89 8.33
CA ALA A 269 19.58 9.90 8.35
C ALA A 269 19.15 11.20 9.06
N ALA A 270 17.87 11.58 8.90
CA ALA A 270 17.30 12.75 9.57
C ALA A 270 17.20 12.56 11.10
N ALA A 271 16.72 11.41 11.56
CA ALA A 271 16.65 11.08 12.98
C ALA A 271 18.07 10.99 13.58
N HIS A 272 19.01 10.36 12.89
CA HIS A 272 20.41 10.31 13.33
C HIS A 272 21.03 11.70 13.44
N GLY A 273 20.77 12.61 12.49
CA GLY A 273 21.19 14.00 12.60
C GLY A 273 20.60 14.72 13.83
N ARG A 274 19.34 14.46 14.18
CA ARG A 274 18.72 14.97 15.43
C ARG A 274 19.39 14.38 16.66
N TYR A 275 19.67 13.07 16.66
CA TYR A 275 20.35 12.37 17.75
C TYR A 275 21.72 13.01 18.02
N ASN A 276 22.55 13.19 16.99
CA ASN A 276 23.88 13.77 17.14
C ASN A 276 23.79 15.20 17.66
N LYS A 277 22.90 16.03 17.11
CA LYS A 277 22.72 17.42 17.60
C LYS A 277 22.29 17.48 19.07
N GLN A 278 21.49 16.53 19.52
CA GLN A 278 20.94 16.52 20.88
C GLN A 278 21.91 15.95 21.92
N PHE A 279 22.71 14.93 21.55
CA PHE A 279 23.48 14.16 22.53
C PHE A 279 24.99 14.08 22.26
N GLU A 280 25.45 14.33 21.02
CA GLU A 280 26.86 14.27 20.63
C GLU A 280 27.44 15.65 20.28
N GLY A 281 26.58 16.66 20.10
CA GLY A 281 26.96 18.03 19.81
C GLY A 281 27.55 18.75 21.03
N ARG A 282 28.89 18.78 21.09
CA ARG A 282 29.66 19.98 21.44
C ARG A 282 30.50 20.38 20.23
#